data_AF-A0A6D1AIF8-F1
#
_entry.id   AF-A0A6D1AIF8-F1
#
_cell.length_a   1.000
_cell.length_b   1.000
_cell.length_c   1.000
_cell.angle_alpha   90.00
_cell.angle_beta   90.00
_cell.angle_gamma   90.00
#
_symmetry.space_group_name_H-M   'P 1'
#
loop_
_entity.id
_entity.type
_entity.pdbx_description
1 polymer ?
#
loop_
_entity_poly.entity_id
_entity_poly.type
_entity_poly.pdbx_seq_one_letter_code
_entity_poly.pdbx_strand_id
1 'polypeptide(L)'
;IRRYIKNPNLWVEKMKKGSVTNTDIALMYIQGICDEKVLKEVKQRLEKIDIDSILESGYIEQLIEDETFTTFPTMYHTERPDVVAGNLLEGR
;
A
#
# COMPACT_ATOMS: atom_id res chain seq x y z
N ILE A 1 8.91 0.02 -10.36
CA ILE A 1 8.97 -1.37 -9.83
C ILE A 1 9.21 -2.45 -10.89
N ARG A 2 8.36 -2.62 -11.93
CA ARG A 2 8.51 -3.68 -12.97
C ARG A 2 9.85 -3.73 -13.71
N ARG A 3 10.59 -2.60 -13.75
CA ARG A 3 11.98 -2.56 -14.27
C ARG A 3 12.95 -3.41 -13.43
N TYR A 4 12.74 -3.45 -12.11
CA TYR A 4 13.55 -4.21 -11.15
C TYR A 4 13.03 -5.65 -10.99
N ILE A 5 11.71 -5.80 -10.80
CA ILE A 5 11.07 -7.10 -10.57
C ILE A 5 10.33 -7.53 -11.83
N LYS A 6 10.89 -8.53 -12.53
CA LYS A 6 10.31 -9.15 -13.74
C LYS A 6 9.55 -10.45 -13.43
N ASN A 7 9.02 -10.57 -12.20
CA ASN A 7 8.28 -11.75 -11.75
C ASN A 7 6.81 -11.65 -12.19
N PRO A 8 6.21 -12.68 -12.82
CA PRO A 8 4.78 -12.71 -13.13
C PRO A 8 3.89 -12.65 -11.88
N ASN A 9 4.38 -13.12 -10.73
CA ASN A 9 3.66 -13.11 -9.46
C ASN A 9 3.67 -11.73 -8.78
N LEU A 10 4.34 -10.71 -9.35
CA LEU A 10 4.14 -9.33 -8.91
C LEU A 10 2.75 -8.87 -9.39
N TRP A 11 1.81 -8.78 -8.45
CA TRP A 11 0.44 -8.38 -8.72
C TRP A 11 0.26 -6.90 -8.42
N VAL A 12 -0.67 -6.29 -9.15
CA VAL A 12 -1.01 -4.87 -9.02
C VAL A 12 -2.53 -4.75 -9.04
N GLU A 13 -3.09 -4.35 -7.92
CA GLU A 13 -4.52 -4.12 -7.76
C GLU A 13 -4.80 -2.63 -7.74
N LYS A 14 -5.62 -2.16 -8.68
CA LYS A 14 -5.98 -0.75 -8.79
C LYS A 14 -7.30 -0.50 -8.08
N MET A 15 -7.40 0.62 -7.39
CA MET A 15 -8.61 1.09 -6.72
C MET A 15 -8.72 2.61 -6.84
N LYS A 16 -9.93 3.14 -6.74
CA LYS A 16 -10.19 4.58 -6.69
C LYS A 16 -10.73 4.98 -5.33
N LYS A 17 -10.20 6.06 -4.78
CA LYS A 17 -10.58 6.59 -3.46
C LYS A 17 -10.66 8.11 -3.49
N GLY A 18 -11.40 8.70 -2.56
CA GLY A 18 -11.69 10.13 -2.59
C GLY A 18 -13.03 10.43 -3.25
N SER A 19 -14.04 10.87 -2.49
CA SER A 19 -15.40 11.15 -3.01
C SER A 19 -15.40 12.25 -4.08
N VAL A 20 -14.57 13.28 -3.90
CA VAL A 20 -14.43 14.42 -4.82
C VAL A 20 -13.29 14.21 -5.81
N THR A 21 -12.12 13.81 -5.30
CA THR A 21 -10.88 13.71 -6.10
C THR A 21 -10.81 12.47 -7.00
N ASN A 22 -11.47 11.37 -6.62
CA ASN A 22 -11.42 10.09 -7.34
C ASN A 22 -9.98 9.64 -7.68
N THR A 23 -9.07 9.77 -6.72
CA THR A 23 -7.64 9.45 -6.85
C THR A 23 -7.41 7.97 -7.11
N ASP A 24 -6.62 7.67 -8.14
CA ASP A 24 -6.17 6.31 -8.48
C ASP A 24 -5.06 5.85 -7.51
N ILE A 25 -5.30 4.72 -6.85
CA ILE A 25 -4.36 4.05 -5.95
C ILE A 25 -4.05 2.66 -6.52
N ALA A 26 -2.81 2.20 -6.35
CA ALA A 26 -2.40 0.86 -6.72
C ALA A 26 -1.73 0.14 -5.55
N LEU A 27 -2.28 -0.99 -5.14
CA LEU A 27 -1.68 -1.92 -4.19
C LEU A 27 -0.80 -2.91 -4.97
N MET A 28 0.47 -3.03 -4.59
CA MET A 28 1.43 -3.94 -5.21
C MET A 28 1.92 -4.96 -4.18
N TYR A 29 2.00 -6.23 -4.57
CA TYR A 29 2.53 -7.30 -3.73
C TYR A 29 3.00 -8.48 -4.60
N ILE A 30 3.81 -9.38 -4.06
CA ILE A 30 4.19 -10.62 -4.74
C ILE A 30 3.41 -11.79 -4.19
N GLN A 31 2.54 -12.37 -5.02
CA GLN A 31 1.74 -13.55 -4.67
C GLN A 31 2.65 -14.73 -4.31
N GLY A 32 2.41 -15.32 -3.14
CA GLY A 32 3.19 -16.42 -2.59
C GLY A 32 4.44 -16.02 -1.79
N ILE A 33 4.77 -14.73 -1.71
CA ILE A 33 5.81 -14.21 -0.80
C ILE A 33 5.18 -13.42 0.35
N CYS A 34 4.18 -12.59 0.09
CA CYS A 34 3.53 -11.83 1.16
C CYS A 34 2.62 -12.73 2.03
N ASP A 35 2.44 -12.35 3.29
CA ASP A 35 1.48 -12.99 4.18
C ASP A 35 0.05 -12.61 3.76
N GLU A 36 -0.78 -13.61 3.46
CA GLU A 36 -2.16 -13.42 3.02
C GLU A 36 -3.04 -12.74 4.09
N LYS A 37 -2.74 -12.94 5.37
CA LYS A 37 -3.48 -12.29 6.47
C LYS A 37 -3.22 -10.79 6.48
N VAL A 38 -1.95 -10.40 6.36
CA VAL A 38 -1.54 -8.98 6.30
C VAL A 38 -2.12 -8.33 5.04
N LEU A 39 -2.03 -9.00 3.89
CA LEU A 39 -2.60 -8.50 2.65
C LEU A 39 -4.12 -8.26 2.77
N LYS A 40 -4.85 -9.21 3.38
CA LYS A 40 -6.29 -9.08 3.59
C LYS A 40 -6.62 -7.91 4.51
N GLU A 41 -5.86 -7.73 5.58
CA GLU A 41 -6.04 -6.62 6.51
C GLU A 41 -5.79 -5.27 5.85
N VAL A 42 -4.68 -5.13 5.10
CA VAL A 42 -4.37 -3.91 4.35
C VAL A 42 -5.48 -3.58 3.34
N LYS A 43 -5.98 -4.58 2.61
CA LYS A 43 -7.13 -4.40 1.70
C LYS A 43 -8.37 -3.92 2.42
N GLN A 44 -8.72 -4.53 3.55
CA GLN A 44 -9.88 -4.12 4.35
C GLN A 44 -9.74 -2.68 4.88
N ARG A 45 -8.55 -2.26 5.29
CA ARG A 45 -8.28 -0.88 5.72
C ARG A 45 -8.42 0.09 4.55
N LEU A 46 -7.80 -0.20 3.42
CA LEU A 46 -7.94 0.59 2.19
C LEU A 46 -9.40 0.71 1.71
N GLU A 47 -10.19 -0.36 1.83
CA GLU A 47 -11.60 -0.34 1.48
C GLU A 47 -12.43 0.60 2.37
N LYS A 48 -12.09 0.71 3.65
CA LYS A 48 -12.76 1.59 4.62
C LYS A 48 -12.39 3.06 4.50
N ILE A 49 -11.36 3.41 3.73
CA ILE A 49 -11.01 4.81 3.48
C ILE A 49 -12.19 5.50 2.78
N ASP A 50 -12.83 6.39 3.51
CA ASP A 50 -13.89 7.28 3.06
C ASP A 50 -13.51 8.72 3.40
N ILE A 51 -12.88 9.39 2.44
CA ILE A 51 -12.48 10.80 2.54
C ILE A 51 -12.85 11.53 1.26
N ASP A 52 -12.96 12.85 1.33
CA ASP A 52 -13.35 13.64 0.16
C ASP A 52 -12.21 13.84 -0.84
N SER A 53 -11.00 14.11 -0.34
CA SER A 53 -9.83 14.40 -1.16
C SER A 53 -8.57 13.67 -0.69
N ILE A 54 -7.93 12.93 -1.61
CA ILE A 54 -6.57 12.38 -1.40
C ILE A 54 -5.62 13.20 -2.26
N LEU A 55 -4.87 14.10 -1.61
CA LEU A 55 -3.89 14.98 -2.27
C LEU A 55 -2.45 14.46 -2.13
N GLU A 56 -2.16 13.68 -1.08
CA GLU A 56 -0.83 13.16 -0.78
C GLU A 56 -0.93 11.75 -0.16
N SER A 57 0.14 10.94 -0.29
CA SER A 57 0.23 9.61 0.31
C SER A 57 0.10 9.61 1.82
N GLY A 58 0.55 10.67 2.50
CA GLY A 58 0.43 10.81 3.96
C GLY A 58 -1.01 10.75 4.47
N TYR A 59 -2.00 11.08 3.65
CA TYR A 59 -3.41 10.98 4.03
C TYR A 59 -3.82 9.52 4.15
N ILE A 60 -3.35 8.69 3.22
CA ILE A 60 -3.61 7.25 3.24
C ILE A 60 -2.89 6.62 4.45
N GLU A 61 -1.66 7.07 4.75
CA GLU A 61 -0.91 6.59 5.91
C GLU A 61 -1.68 6.81 7.21
N GLN A 62 -2.15 8.02 7.47
CA GLN A 62 -2.92 8.34 8.67
C GLN A 62 -4.23 7.55 8.79
N LEU A 63 -4.85 7.20 7.67
CA LEU A 63 -6.13 6.47 7.65
C LEU A 63 -5.97 4.95 7.77
N ILE A 64 -4.78 4.44 7.46
CA ILE A 64 -4.43 3.02 7.63
C ILE A 64 -3.87 2.77 9.03
N GLU A 65 -3.15 3.73 9.61
CA GLU A 65 -2.70 3.66 11.01
C GLU A 65 -3.92 3.69 11.94
N ASP A 66 -4.10 2.61 12.72
CA ASP A 66 -5.06 2.66 13.83
C ASP A 66 -4.55 3.68 14.86
N GLU A 67 -5.45 4.44 15.50
CA GLU A 67 -5.16 5.39 16.60
C GLU A 67 -4.50 4.77 17.86
N THR A 68 -3.97 3.55 17.76
CA THR A 68 -3.14 2.97 18.80
C THR A 68 -1.76 3.62 18.77
N PHE A 69 -1.36 4.23 19.88
CA PHE A 69 0.01 4.65 20.19
C PHE A 69 1.01 3.53 19.87
N THR A 70 1.53 3.48 18.64
CA THR A 70 2.62 2.59 18.28
C THR A 70 3.92 3.41 18.33
N THR A 71 4.89 2.95 19.12
CA THR A 71 6.20 3.60 19.23
C THR A 71 7.13 3.26 18.07
N PHE A 72 6.66 2.46 17.12
CA PHE A 72 7.45 1.95 15.99
C PHE A 72 6.72 2.25 14.68
N PRO A 73 7.42 2.77 13.65
CA PRO A 73 6.79 3.10 12.38
C PRO A 73 6.25 1.83 11.71
N THR A 74 4.95 1.82 11.42
CA THR A 74 4.27 0.70 10.76
C THR A 74 4.29 0.82 9.23
N MET A 75 4.47 2.05 8.73
CA MET A 75 4.56 2.37 7.31
C MET A 75 5.89 3.03 6.97
N TYR A 76 6.30 2.86 5.71
CA TYR A 76 7.55 3.42 5.20
C TYR A 76 7.30 4.05 3.84
N HIS A 77 7.33 5.38 3.80
CA HIS A 77 7.26 6.17 2.58
C HIS A 77 8.65 6.29 1.93
N THR A 78 8.73 6.04 0.63
CA THR A 78 9.97 6.24 -0.12
C THR A 78 9.71 6.56 -1.59
N GLU A 79 10.47 7.50 -2.12
CA GLU A 79 10.49 7.83 -3.54
C GLU A 79 11.42 6.89 -4.33
N ARG A 80 12.20 6.05 -3.63
CA ARG A 80 13.23 5.19 -4.22
C ARG A 80 12.63 3.86 -4.70
N PRO A 81 12.53 3.63 -6.02
CA PRO A 81 11.87 2.43 -6.55
C PRO A 81 12.65 1.13 -6.31
N ASP A 82 13.95 1.23 -6.04
CA ASP A 82 14.81 0.10 -5.66
C ASP A 82 14.54 -0.38 -4.23
N VAL A 83 14.27 0.54 -3.30
CA VAL A 83 13.91 0.19 -1.91
C VAL A 83 12.55 -0.51 -1.88
N VAL A 84 11.57 0.01 -2.62
CA VAL A 84 10.25 -0.65 -2.76
C VAL A 84 10.39 -2.05 -3.36
N ALA A 85 11.26 -2.22 -4.36
CA ALA A 85 11.50 -3.54 -4.95
C ALA A 85 12.12 -4.52 -3.94
N GLY A 86 13.05 -4.07 -3.10
CA GLY A 86 13.59 -4.89 -2.01
C GLY A 86 12.51 -5.34 -1.03
N ASN A 87 11.69 -4.41 -0.54
CA ASN A 87 10.60 -4.70 0.39
C ASN A 87 9.59 -5.72 -0.19
N LEU A 88 9.21 -5.58 -1.47
CA LEU A 88 8.31 -6.51 -2.14
C LEU A 88 8.87 -7.94 -2.22
N LEU A 89 10.20 -8.07 -2.39
CA LEU A 89 10.88 -9.37 -2.42
C LEU A 89 10.98 -10.02 -1.03
N GLU A 90 10.91 -9.21 0.03
CA GLU A 90 10.83 -9.67 1.42
C GLU A 90 9.39 -10.01 1.86
N GLY A 91 8.39 -9.81 0.98
CA GLY A 91 6.98 -10.08 1.26
C GLY A 91 6.25 -8.94 1.98
N ARG A 92 6.82 -7.73 1.95
CA ARG A 92 6.20 -6.50 2.47
C ARG A 92 5.44 -5.74 1.39
#